data_AF-A0A1W6U0X2-F1
#
_entry.id   AF-A0A1W6U0X2-F1
#
_cell.length_a   1.000
_cell.length_b   1.000
_cell.length_c   1.000
_cell.angle_alpha   90.00
_cell.angle_beta   90.00
_cell.angle_gamma   90.00
#
_symmetry.space_group_name_H-M   'P 1'
#
loop_
_entity.id
_entity.type
_entity.pdbx_description
1 polymer ?
#
loop_
_entity_poly.entity_id
_entity_poly.type
_entity_poly.pdbx_seq_one_letter_code
_entity_poly.pdbx_strand_id
1 'polypeptide(L)'
;MDLQKLAKMSEADIASWVRDNSESFTLISNSELEEVISNRDDWEGKATSLATNVGQLFDFDVGEHSNLNCPVQAANEKLQLEFELKEKRIALKQRLHSTLNDQMLN
;
A
#
# COMPACT_ATOMS: atom_id res chain seq x y z
N MET A 1 -23.29 -1.98 -17.97
CA MET A 1 -22.91 -2.15 -19.39
C MET A 1 -21.44 -2.57 -19.44
N ASP A 2 -21.05 -3.45 -20.36
CA ASP A 2 -19.68 -3.98 -20.47
C ASP A 2 -18.73 -2.94 -21.07
N LEU A 3 -17.63 -2.63 -20.37
CA LEU A 3 -16.63 -1.62 -20.79
C LEU A 3 -16.01 -1.95 -22.16
N GLN A 4 -15.93 -3.24 -22.53
CA GLN A 4 -15.41 -3.66 -23.83
C GLN A 4 -16.32 -3.31 -25.00
N LYS A 5 -17.63 -3.12 -24.76
CA LYS A 5 -18.58 -2.67 -25.79
C LYS A 5 -18.50 -1.16 -26.01
N LEU A 6 -18.29 -0.38 -24.94
CA LEU A 6 -18.10 1.07 -25.02
C LEU A 6 -16.84 1.44 -25.83
N ALA A 7 -15.74 0.69 -25.66
CA ALA A 7 -14.49 0.93 -26.37
C ALA A 7 -14.57 0.71 -27.91
N LYS A 8 -15.65 0.09 -28.41
CA LYS A 8 -15.89 -0.16 -29.84
C LYS A 8 -16.93 0.77 -30.45
N MET A 9 -17.55 1.65 -29.65
CA MET A 9 -18.53 2.63 -30.11
C MET A 9 -17.81 3.87 -30.65
N SER A 10 -18.42 4.53 -31.63
CA SER A 10 -17.91 5.83 -32.09
C SER A 10 -18.09 6.88 -30.99
N GLU A 11 -17.29 7.96 -31.00
CA GLU A 11 -17.43 9.06 -30.04
C GLU A 11 -18.84 9.65 -30.03
N ALA A 12 -19.51 9.69 -31.19
CA ALA A 12 -20.89 10.14 -31.32
C ALA A 12 -21.89 9.22 -30.60
N ASP A 13 -21.69 7.90 -30.70
CA ASP A 13 -22.53 6.90 -30.04
C ASP A 13 -22.32 6.89 -28.53
N ILE A 14 -21.07 7.08 -28.08
CA ILE A 14 -20.75 7.23 -26.65
C ILE A 14 -21.44 8.48 -26.10
N ALA A 15 -21.37 9.61 -26.80
CA ALA A 15 -22.00 10.86 -26.38
C ALA A 15 -23.54 10.77 -26.37
N SER A 16 -24.14 10.01 -27.30
CA SER A 16 -25.58 9.74 -27.25
C SER A 16 -25.93 8.88 -26.05
N TRP A 17 -25.21 7.77 -25.83
CA TRP A 17 -25.46 6.87 -24.71
C TRP A 17 -25.30 7.55 -23.35
N VAL A 18 -24.26 8.38 -23.17
CA VAL A 18 -24.05 9.15 -21.93
C VAL A 18 -25.22 10.11 -21.67
N ARG A 19 -25.74 10.78 -22.71
CA ARG A 19 -26.93 11.65 -22.58
C ARG A 19 -28.17 10.86 -22.23
N ASP A 20 -28.40 9.73 -22.89
CA ASP A 20 -29.58 8.88 -22.66
C ASP A 20 -29.57 8.22 -21.28
N ASN A 21 -28.39 8.13 -20.65
CA ASN A 21 -28.19 7.56 -19.32
C ASN A 21 -27.76 8.62 -18.29
N SER A 22 -27.93 9.91 -18.58
CA SER A 22 -27.50 11.01 -17.69
C SER A 22 -28.08 10.86 -16.27
N GLU A 23 -29.34 10.43 -16.19
CA GLU A 23 -30.09 10.17 -14.94
C GLU A 23 -29.57 8.95 -14.16
N SER A 24 -28.81 8.05 -14.81
CA SER A 24 -28.18 6.90 -14.17
C SER A 24 -26.81 7.22 -13.57
N PHE A 25 -26.23 8.39 -13.92
CA PHE A 25 -25.05 8.89 -13.25
C PHE A 25 -25.49 9.72 -12.05
N THR A 26 -25.33 9.17 -10.85
CA THR A 26 -25.47 9.97 -9.63
C THR A 26 -24.29 10.93 -9.56
N LEU A 27 -24.59 12.23 -9.73
CA LEU A 27 -23.67 13.27 -9.30
C LEU A 27 -23.50 13.12 -7.79
N ILE A 28 -22.29 12.79 -7.36
CA ILE A 28 -21.93 12.85 -5.94
C ILE A 28 -22.21 14.29 -5.50
N SER A 29 -23.04 14.48 -4.49
CA SER A 29 -23.29 15.83 -3.99
C SER A 29 -21.98 16.45 -3.50
N ASN A 30 -21.86 17.78 -3.54
CA ASN A 30 -20.65 18.45 -3.05
C ASN A 30 -20.32 18.04 -1.60
N SER A 31 -21.34 17.85 -0.75
CA SER A 31 -21.18 17.37 0.62
C SER A 31 -20.63 15.94 0.70
N GLU A 32 -21.13 15.02 -0.13
CA GLU A 32 -20.63 13.64 -0.16
C GLU A 32 -19.20 13.59 -0.73
N LEU A 33 -18.87 14.46 -1.69
CA LEU A 33 -17.51 14.57 -2.22
C LEU A 33 -16.54 15.10 -1.15
N GLU A 34 -16.93 16.12 -0.41
CA GLU A 34 -16.17 16.66 0.72
C GLU A 34 -15.92 15.59 1.79
N GLU A 35 -16.93 14.80 2.12
CA GLU A 35 -16.81 13.69 3.08
C GLU A 35 -15.82 12.62 2.57
N VAL A 36 -15.91 12.23 1.30
CA VAL A 36 -14.99 11.24 0.69
C VAL A 36 -13.55 11.76 0.70
N ILE A 37 -13.33 13.04 0.36
CA ILE A 37 -12.00 13.65 0.39
C ILE A 37 -11.46 13.72 1.82
N SER A 38 -12.29 14.15 2.78
CA SER A 38 -11.90 14.21 4.19
C SER A 38 -11.51 12.84 4.73
N ASN A 39 -12.28 11.80 4.38
CA ASN A 39 -11.98 10.42 4.80
C ASN A 39 -10.67 9.93 4.17
N ARG A 40 -10.42 10.23 2.89
CA ARG A 40 -9.16 9.89 2.22
C ARG A 40 -7.97 10.53 2.94
N ASP A 41 -8.06 11.82 3.26
CA ASP A 41 -6.96 12.57 3.87
C ASP A 41 -6.69 12.12 5.32
N ASP A 42 -7.73 11.75 6.08
CA ASP A 42 -7.58 11.13 7.40
C ASP A 42 -6.84 9.77 7.33
N TRP A 43 -7.19 8.93 6.35
CA TRP A 43 -6.50 7.65 6.14
C TRP A 43 -5.04 7.83 5.69
N GLU A 44 -4.76 8.82 4.85
CA GLU A 44 -3.39 9.19 4.47
C GLU A 44 -2.58 9.61 5.71
N GLY A 45 -3.12 10.49 6.54
CA GLY A 45 -2.45 10.95 7.76
C GLY A 45 -2.15 9.80 8.73
N LYS A 46 -3.10 8.85 8.89
CA LYS A 46 -2.90 7.64 9.70
C LYS A 46 -1.81 6.74 9.13
N ALA A 47 -1.78 6.53 7.81
CA ALA A 47 -0.77 5.72 7.15
C ALA A 47 0.63 6.33 7.29
N THR A 48 0.75 7.64 7.11
CA THR A 48 2.00 8.39 7.29
C THR A 48 2.48 8.35 8.74
N SER A 49 1.58 8.51 9.72
CA SER A 49 1.92 8.36 11.14
C SER A 49 2.43 6.95 11.49
N LEU A 50 1.79 5.91 10.94
CA LEU A 50 2.25 4.53 11.12
C LEU A 50 3.64 4.32 10.51
N ALA A 51 3.90 4.84 9.32
CA ALA A 51 5.21 4.77 8.67
C ALA A 51 6.31 5.41 9.51
N THR A 52 6.05 6.60 10.07
CA THR A 52 6.97 7.27 11.00
C THR A 52 7.24 6.43 12.24
N ASN A 53 6.23 5.80 12.83
CA ASN A 53 6.41 4.92 13.99
C ASN A 53 7.28 3.69 13.65
N VAL A 54 7.14 3.13 12.45
CA VAL A 54 8.01 2.05 11.96
C VAL A 54 9.45 2.55 11.80
N GLY A 55 9.65 3.74 11.24
CA GLY A 55 10.95 4.39 11.15
C GLY A 55 11.61 4.54 12.53
N GLN A 56 10.88 5.07 13.50
CA GLN A 56 11.35 5.21 14.89
C GLN A 56 11.69 3.86 15.53
N LEU A 57 10.86 2.84 15.33
CA LEU A 57 11.08 1.51 15.89
C LEU A 57 12.38 0.86 15.41
N PHE A 58 12.76 1.11 14.15
CA PHE A 58 13.94 0.51 13.52
C PHE A 58 15.10 1.50 13.31
N ASP A 59 15.03 2.68 13.94
CA ASP A 59 16.02 3.76 13.81
C ASP A 59 16.39 4.07 12.34
N PHE A 60 15.35 4.25 11.54
CA PHE A 60 15.41 4.46 10.09
C PHE A 60 14.59 5.69 9.70
N ASP A 61 15.14 6.53 8.83
CA ASP A 61 14.42 7.67 8.27
C ASP A 61 13.55 7.24 7.09
N VAL A 62 12.23 7.37 7.25
CA VAL A 62 11.24 7.06 6.20
C VAL A 62 11.18 8.13 5.10
N GLY A 63 11.79 9.29 5.35
CA GLY A 63 11.82 10.42 4.43
C GLY A 63 10.47 11.14 4.28
N GLU A 64 10.45 12.15 3.41
CA GLU A 64 9.26 12.93 3.10
C GLU A 64 8.57 12.42 1.82
N HIS A 65 7.27 12.70 1.69
CA HIS A 65 6.53 12.44 0.46
C HIS A 65 7.09 13.26 -0.70
N SER A 66 7.46 12.59 -1.78
CA SER A 66 7.88 13.22 -3.04
C SER A 66 7.44 12.37 -4.23
N ASN A 67 7.69 12.85 -5.44
CA ASN A 67 7.48 12.06 -6.65
C ASN A 67 8.37 10.80 -6.75
N LEU A 68 9.39 10.68 -5.89
CA LEU A 68 10.34 9.57 -5.86
C LEU A 68 10.28 8.76 -4.55
N ASN A 69 9.62 9.28 -3.51
CA ASN A 69 9.55 8.64 -2.19
C ASN A 69 8.13 8.62 -1.65
N CYS A 70 7.70 7.44 -1.20
CA CYS A 70 6.50 7.24 -0.42
C CYS A 70 6.92 6.67 0.96
N PRO A 71 6.79 7.43 2.06
CA PRO A 71 7.20 6.99 3.40
C PRO A 71 6.54 5.67 3.82
N VAL A 72 5.28 5.45 3.43
CA VAL A 72 4.56 4.18 3.69
C VAL A 72 5.22 3.00 2.98
N GLN A 73 5.67 3.20 1.74
CA GLN A 73 6.38 2.17 1.00
C GLN A 73 7.75 1.89 1.63
N ALA A 74 8.51 2.93 1.94
CA ALA A 74 9.82 2.81 2.60
C ALA A 74 9.71 2.05 3.93
N ALA A 75 8.71 2.36 4.76
CA ALA A 75 8.43 1.64 6.00
C ALA A 75 8.09 0.15 5.76
N ASN A 76 7.28 -0.17 4.74
CA ASN A 76 6.93 -1.55 4.40
C ASN A 76 8.14 -2.35 3.93
N GLU A 77 8.98 -1.78 3.07
CA GLU A 77 10.22 -2.41 2.60
C GLU A 77 11.18 -2.68 3.76
N LYS A 78 11.33 -1.72 4.68
CA LYS A 78 12.13 -1.91 5.90
C LYS A 78 11.58 -3.02 6.77
N LEU A 79 10.27 -3.08 6.98
CA LEU A 79 9.62 -4.13 7.77
C LEU A 79 9.85 -5.52 7.17
N GLN A 80 9.72 -5.65 5.83
CA GLN A 80 9.99 -6.90 5.12
C GLN A 80 11.44 -7.35 5.32
N LEU A 81 12.40 -6.44 5.15
CA LEU A 81 13.82 -6.73 5.38
C LEU A 81 14.07 -7.24 6.81
N GLU A 82 13.46 -6.60 7.82
CA GLU A 82 13.62 -7.00 9.22
C GLU A 82 13.03 -8.40 9.50
N PHE A 83 11.92 -8.76 8.85
CA PHE A 83 11.36 -10.11 8.95
C PHE A 83 12.31 -11.15 8.35
N GLU A 84 12.86 -10.90 7.16
CA GLU A 84 13.83 -11.82 6.54
C GLU A 84 15.10 -11.99 7.39
N LEU A 85 15.61 -10.90 7.97
CA LEU A 85 16.77 -10.93 8.86
C LEU A 85 16.46 -11.71 10.15
N LYS A 86 15.24 -11.59 10.68
CA LYS A 86 14.79 -12.37 11.83
C LYS A 86 14.78 -13.87 11.51
N GLU A 87 14.24 -14.27 10.37
CA GLU A 87 14.23 -15.67 9.93
C GLU A 87 15.64 -16.24 9.74
N LYS A 88 16.52 -15.49 9.07
CA LYS A 88 17.94 -15.87 8.90
C LYS A 88 18.64 -16.04 10.25
N ARG A 89 18.40 -15.13 11.21
CA ARG A 89 18.94 -15.24 12.58
C ARG A 89 18.45 -16.48 13.31
N ILE A 90 17.17 -16.84 13.17
CA ILE A 90 16.62 -18.06 13.77
C ILE A 90 17.27 -19.31 13.16
N ALA A 91 17.34 -19.38 11.83
CA ALA A 91 17.97 -20.49 11.13
C ALA A 91 19.45 -20.66 11.50
N LEU A 92 20.19 -19.55 11.62
CA LEU A 92 21.59 -19.58 12.03
C LEU A 92 21.76 -20.09 13.47
N LYS A 93 20.91 -19.63 14.41
CA LYS A 93 20.93 -20.11 15.80
C LYS A 93 20.68 -21.62 15.88
N GLN A 94 19.74 -22.14 15.10
CA GLN A 94 19.45 -23.58 15.04
C GLN A 94 20.64 -24.38 14.51
N ARG A 95 21.28 -23.92 13.42
CA ARG A 95 22.48 -24.56 12.87
C ARG A 95 23.65 -24.55 13.85
N LEU A 96 23.90 -23.42 14.50
CA LEU A 96 24.99 -23.31 15.48
C LEU A 96 24.77 -24.27 16.65
N HIS A 97 23.52 -24.38 17.14
CA HIS A 97 23.18 -25.30 18.21
C HIS A 97 23.40 -26.77 17.82
N SER A 98 23.07 -27.17 16.58
CA SER A 98 23.34 -28.55 16.13
C SER A 98 24.83 -28.83 16.04
N THR A 99 25.62 -27.91 15.45
CA THR A 99 27.07 -28.09 15.32
C THR A 99 27.78 -28.17 16.67
N LEU A 100 27.36 -27.34 17.65
CA LEU A 100 27.92 -27.40 19.00
C LEU A 100 27.61 -28.73 19.70
N ASN A 101 26.39 -29.26 19.52
CA ASN A 101 26.03 -30.56 20.09
C ASN A 101 26.82 -31.71 19.44
N ASP A 102 27.02 -31.67 18.12
CA ASP A 102 27.83 -32.67 17.40
C ASP A 102 29.30 -32.66 17.82
N GLN A 103 29.85 -31.49 18.20
CA GLN A 103 31.21 -31.36 18.73
C GLN A 103 31.35 -31.81 20.20
N MET A 104 30.28 -31.81 20.98
CA MET A 104 30.29 -32.30 22.36
C MET A 104 30.12 -33.83 22.46
N LEU A 105 29.61 -34.46 21.40
CA LEU A 105 29.38 -35.90 21.29
C LEU A 105 30.57 -36.67 20.66
N ASN A 106 31.56 -35.96 20.11
CA ASN A 106 32.83 -36.50 19.59
C ASN A 106 33.99 -36.14 20.51
#